data_AF-A0A366XWA1-F1
#
_entry.id   AF-A0A366XWA1-F1
#
_cell.length_a   1.000
_cell.length_b   1.000
_cell.length_c   1.000
_cell.angle_alpha   90.00
_cell.angle_beta   90.00
_cell.angle_gamma   90.00
#
_symmetry.space_group_name_H-M   'P 1'
#
loop_
_entity.id
_entity.type
_entity.pdbx_description
1 polymer ?
#
loop_
_entity_poly.entity_id
_entity_poly.type
_entity_poly.pdbx_seq_one_letter_code
_entity_poly.pdbx_strand_id
1 'polypeptide(L)'
;MKKEYYLIVPNSFTVCQAFDVVKIANTFKSRVMFYKDEVSADGKDISSMVLLFLTLKKDDSLLLVVEGPDSDRLWARLTEYMMYASKNENELDCWQQEALDQLAKELKEMKTACVSDLRIMAKSYLKITKEALYSMHKEDSVIYQ
;
A
#
# COMPACT_ATOMS: atom_id res chain seq x y z
N MET A 1 6.66 6.50 -23.33
CA MET A 1 7.48 5.28 -23.11
C MET A 1 7.17 4.76 -21.73
N LYS A 2 6.75 3.50 -21.64
CA LYS A 2 6.47 2.79 -20.38
C LYS A 2 7.77 2.21 -19.83
N LYS A 3 7.98 2.32 -18.52
CA LYS A 3 9.13 1.78 -17.79
C LYS A 3 8.64 1.05 -16.54
N GLU A 4 9.38 0.01 -16.16
CA GLU A 4 9.05 -0.84 -15.01
C GLU A 4 10.23 -0.81 -14.04
N TYR A 5 9.93 -0.61 -12.76
CA TYR A 5 10.92 -0.50 -11.69
C TYR A 5 10.50 -1.36 -10.51
N TYR A 6 11.48 -2.00 -9.88
CA TYR A 6 11.26 -2.78 -8.66
C TYR A 6 11.89 -2.07 -7.48
N LEU A 7 11.13 -1.97 -6.40
CA LEU A 7 11.56 -1.41 -5.14
C LEU A 7 11.35 -2.45 -4.05
N ILE A 8 12.42 -2.79 -3.33
CA ILE A 8 12.29 -3.53 -2.07
C ILE A 8 11.93 -2.52 -1.00
N VAL A 9 10.81 -2.75 -0.34
CA VAL A 9 10.29 -1.90 0.72
C VAL A 9 11.19 -2.05 1.96
N PRO A 10 12.00 -1.02 2.31
CA PRO A 10 12.98 -1.16 3.38
C PRO A 10 12.36 -1.27 4.78
N ASN A 11 11.17 -0.68 5.00
CA ASN A 11 10.39 -0.68 6.24
C ASN A 11 8.90 -0.47 5.89
N SER A 12 7.98 -0.77 6.82
CA SER A 12 6.56 -0.47 6.61
C SER A 12 6.33 1.01 6.37
N PHE A 13 5.35 1.35 5.52
CA PHE A 13 5.00 2.73 5.25
C PHE A 13 3.80 3.20 6.08
N THR A 14 3.80 4.48 6.43
CA THR A 14 2.68 5.14 7.12
C THR A 14 1.72 5.79 6.13
N VAL A 15 0.51 6.11 6.59
CA VAL A 15 -0.48 6.86 5.80
C VAL A 15 0.06 8.21 5.35
N CYS A 16 0.80 8.92 6.22
CA CYS A 16 1.39 10.22 5.86
C CYS A 16 2.40 10.09 4.71
N GLN A 17 3.14 8.98 4.64
CA GLN A 17 4.04 8.73 3.53
C GLN A 17 3.28 8.46 2.22
N ALA A 18 2.07 7.91 2.27
CA ALA A 18 1.21 7.79 1.08
C ALA A 18 0.78 9.18 0.55
N PHE A 19 0.45 10.13 1.44
CA PHE A 19 0.14 11.52 1.04
C PHE A 19 1.33 12.19 0.35
N ASP A 20 2.54 12.04 0.90
CA ASP A 20 3.73 12.61 0.31
C ASP A 20 4.06 12.00 -1.06
N VAL A 21 3.92 10.67 -1.21
CA VAL A 21 4.09 9.99 -2.50
C VAL A 21 3.11 10.51 -3.54
N VAL A 22 1.83 10.67 -3.18
CA VAL A 22 0.80 11.20 -4.07
C VAL A 22 1.08 12.66 -4.43
N LYS A 23 1.52 13.46 -3.46
CA LYS A 23 1.93 14.85 -3.70
C LYS A 23 3.09 14.92 -4.67
N ILE A 24 4.13 14.08 -4.50
CA ILE A 24 5.25 13.98 -5.43
C ILE A 24 4.74 13.58 -6.81
N ALA A 25 3.97 12.50 -6.93
CA ALA A 25 3.48 11.99 -8.20
C ALA A 25 2.67 13.04 -8.98
N ASN A 26 1.86 13.85 -8.29
CA ASN A 26 1.06 14.91 -8.91
C ASN A 26 1.87 16.09 -9.46
N THR A 27 3.15 16.25 -9.09
CA THR A 27 4.02 17.28 -9.69
C THR A 27 4.54 16.91 -11.08
N PHE A 28 4.39 15.65 -11.49
CA PHE A 28 4.89 15.13 -12.77
C PHE A 28 3.75 14.87 -13.76
N LYS A 29 4.04 14.94 -15.05
CA LYS A 29 3.08 14.63 -16.12
C LYS A 29 2.91 13.13 -16.31
N SER A 30 3.93 12.34 -16.02
CA SER A 30 3.89 10.89 -16.11
C SER A 30 2.79 10.29 -15.23
N ARG A 31 2.21 9.20 -15.71
CA ARG A 31 1.38 8.31 -14.91
C ARG A 31 2.29 7.33 -14.17
N VAL A 32 1.91 6.97 -12.96
CA VAL A 32 2.59 5.95 -12.17
C VAL A 32 1.55 5.02 -11.57
N MET A 33 1.74 3.72 -11.75
CA MET A 33 0.94 2.67 -11.15
C MET A 33 1.85 1.83 -10.26
N PHE A 34 1.36 1.51 -9.07
CA PHE A 34 2.04 0.66 -8.11
C PHE A 34 1.35 -0.71 -8.05
N TYR A 35 2.13 -1.77 -7.94
CA TYR A 35 1.66 -3.14 -7.90
C TYR A 35 2.37 -3.93 -6.82
N LYS A 36 1.58 -4.62 -6.00
CA LYS A 36 2.06 -5.59 -5.02
C LYS A 36 1.08 -6.77 -5.02
N ASP A 37 1.55 -7.96 -5.39
CA ASP A 37 0.69 -9.15 -5.55
C ASP A 37 -0.53 -8.84 -6.46
N GLU A 38 -1.75 -9.02 -5.95
CA GLU A 38 -3.00 -8.70 -6.65
C GLU A 38 -3.49 -7.25 -6.40
N VAL A 39 -2.75 -6.46 -5.61
CA VAL A 39 -3.07 -5.05 -5.32
C VAL A 39 -2.46 -4.16 -6.39
N SER A 40 -3.26 -3.25 -6.94
CA SER A 40 -2.77 -2.14 -7.77
C SER A 40 -3.28 -0.81 -7.26
N ALA A 41 -2.44 0.22 -7.30
CA ALA A 41 -2.80 1.58 -6.93
C ALA A 41 -2.33 2.59 -7.98
N ASP A 42 -3.13 3.64 -8.21
CA ASP A 42 -2.70 4.77 -9.01
C ASP A 42 -1.92 5.73 -8.11
N GLY A 43 -0.66 5.99 -8.44
CA GLY A 43 0.21 6.83 -7.63
C GLY A 43 -0.24 8.27 -7.47
N LYS A 44 -1.23 8.72 -8.26
CA LYS A 44 -1.83 10.06 -8.14
C LYS A 44 -3.15 10.06 -7.37
N ASP A 45 -3.72 8.90 -7.07
CA ASP A 45 -4.94 8.76 -6.28
C ASP A 45 -4.61 8.41 -4.82
N ILE A 46 -5.03 9.29 -3.91
CA ILE A 46 -4.75 9.12 -2.49
C ILE A 46 -5.41 7.86 -1.91
N SER A 47 -6.61 7.52 -2.37
CA SER A 47 -7.38 6.43 -1.77
C SER A 47 -6.71 5.09 -2.02
N SER A 48 -6.36 4.80 -3.27
CA SER A 48 -5.66 3.57 -3.65
C SER A 48 -4.25 3.50 -3.07
N MET A 49 -3.54 4.63 -2.96
CA MET A 49 -2.19 4.65 -2.36
C MET A 49 -2.20 4.39 -0.86
N VAL A 50 -3.14 4.97 -0.12
CA VAL A 50 -3.31 4.65 1.32
C VAL A 50 -3.62 3.17 1.49
N LEU A 51 -4.52 2.62 0.68
CA LEU A 51 -4.85 1.19 0.73
C LEU A 51 -3.63 0.30 0.44
N LEU A 52 -2.86 0.60 -0.60
CA LEU A 52 -1.63 -0.12 -0.89
C LEU A 52 -0.65 -0.05 0.28
N PHE A 53 -0.42 1.15 0.83
CA PHE A 53 0.56 1.37 1.90
C PHE A 53 0.23 0.60 3.18
N LEU A 54 -1.06 0.46 3.51
CA LEU A 54 -1.51 -0.38 4.62
C LEU A 54 -1.20 -1.88 4.43
N THR A 55 -1.00 -2.33 3.19
CA THR A 55 -0.64 -3.72 2.88
C THR A 55 0.86 -3.96 2.79
N LEU A 56 1.68 -2.89 2.69
CA LEU A 56 3.13 -3.00 2.53
C LEU A 56 3.79 -3.32 3.88
N LYS A 57 4.60 -4.37 3.86
CA LYS A 57 5.46 -4.80 4.94
C LYS A 57 6.91 -4.58 4.55
N LYS A 58 7.76 -4.59 5.57
CA LYS A 58 9.21 -4.64 5.36
C LYS A 58 9.57 -5.83 4.45
N ASP A 59 10.53 -5.59 3.56
CA ASP A 59 11.07 -6.49 2.56
C ASP A 59 10.10 -6.92 1.45
N ASP A 60 8.89 -6.33 1.39
CA ASP A 60 7.98 -6.55 0.25
C ASP A 60 8.59 -6.03 -1.05
N SER A 61 8.35 -6.74 -2.15
CA SER A 61 8.68 -6.26 -3.50
C SER A 61 7.51 -5.46 -4.07
N LEU A 62 7.75 -4.19 -4.36
CA LEU A 62 6.80 -3.28 -4.98
C LEU A 62 7.21 -3.00 -6.43
N LEU A 63 6.33 -3.30 -7.38
CA LEU A 63 6.51 -2.98 -8.80
C LEU A 63 5.88 -1.62 -9.09
N LEU A 64 6.65 -0.74 -9.72
CA LEU A 64 6.19 0.54 -10.23
C LEU A 64 6.23 0.54 -11.75
N VAL A 65 5.09 0.85 -12.36
CA VAL A 65 4.99 1.11 -13.80
C VAL A 65 4.85 2.60 -14.00
N VAL A 66 5.83 3.22 -14.67
CA VAL A 66 5.83 4.66 -14.94
C VAL A 66 5.75 4.89 -16.45
N GLU A 67 4.81 5.72 -16.87
CA GLU A 67 4.60 6.06 -18.27
C GLU A 67 4.49 7.57 -18.47
N GLY A 68 5.40 8.13 -19.25
CA GLY A 68 5.33 9.53 -19.64
C GLY A 68 6.69 10.19 -19.93
N PRO A 69 6.67 11.49 -20.24
CA PRO A 69 7.83 12.24 -20.71
C PRO A 69 8.87 12.51 -19.61
N ASP A 70 8.46 12.50 -18.35
CA ASP A 70 9.28 12.76 -17.16
C ASP A 70 9.42 11.52 -16.27
N SER A 71 9.24 10.33 -16.84
CA SER A 71 9.22 9.04 -16.13
C SER A 71 10.49 8.78 -15.32
N ASP A 72 11.67 9.10 -15.86
CA ASP A 72 12.94 8.93 -15.14
C ASP A 72 13.08 9.84 -13.93
N ARG A 73 12.62 11.09 -14.06
CA ARG A 73 12.66 12.07 -12.97
C ARG A 73 11.67 11.73 -11.88
N LEU A 74 10.48 11.27 -12.25
CA LEU A 74 9.47 10.79 -11.31
C LEU A 74 9.98 9.58 -10.52
N TRP A 75 10.55 8.58 -11.22
CA TRP A 75 11.12 7.40 -10.56
C TRP A 75 12.25 7.76 -9.59
N ALA A 76 13.20 8.60 -10.03
CA ALA A 76 14.30 9.03 -9.18
C ALA A 76 13.81 9.72 -7.90
N ARG A 77 12.82 10.63 -8.04
CA ARG A 77 12.28 11.38 -6.90
C ARG A 77 11.48 10.51 -5.94
N LEU A 78 10.68 9.58 -6.46
CA LEU A 78 9.91 8.63 -5.65
C LEU A 78 10.84 7.69 -4.87
N THR A 79 11.87 7.16 -5.53
CA THR A 79 12.84 6.24 -4.90
C THR A 79 13.64 6.95 -3.80
N GLU A 80 14.11 8.16 -4.09
CA GLU A 80 14.81 8.99 -3.10
C GLU A 80 13.93 9.23 -1.86
N TYR A 81 12.67 9.61 -2.05
CA TYR A 81 11.73 9.81 -0.95
C TYR A 81 11.50 8.51 -0.16
N MET A 82 11.17 7.41 -0.82
CA MET A 82 10.87 6.15 -0.13
C MET A 82 12.07 5.61 0.66
N MET A 83 13.29 5.77 0.11
CA MET A 83 14.53 5.41 0.81
C MET A 83 14.81 6.34 1.99
N TYR A 84 14.51 7.63 1.88
CA TYR A 84 14.65 8.58 2.99
C TYR A 84 13.60 8.35 4.10
N ALA A 85 12.34 8.18 3.71
CA ALA A 85 11.20 7.95 4.58
C ALA A 85 11.40 6.69 5.43
N SER A 86 12.04 5.66 4.87
CA SER A 86 12.36 4.44 5.59
C SER A 86 13.35 4.59 6.74
N LYS A 87 14.22 5.61 6.70
CA LYS A 87 15.23 5.85 7.72
C LYS A 87 14.71 6.67 8.90
N ASN A 88 13.57 7.34 8.71
CA ASN A 88 12.94 8.20 9.70
C ASN A 88 11.58 7.60 10.04
N GLU A 89 11.57 6.60 10.91
CA GLU A 89 10.34 6.19 11.60
C GLU A 89 9.90 7.37 12.48
N ASN A 90 9.10 8.25 11.90
CA ASN A 90 8.34 9.18 12.71
C ASN A 90 7.17 8.37 13.28
N GLU A 91 7.13 8.22 14.60
CA GLU A 91 5.93 7.75 15.29
C GLU A 91 4.73 8.55 14.79
N LEU A 92 3.66 7.84 14.43
CA LEU A 92 2.39 8.46 14.06
C LEU A 92 1.95 9.37 15.20
N ASP A 93 1.57 10.61 14.88
CA ASP A 93 0.96 11.45 15.91
C ASP A 93 -0.42 10.90 16.30
N CYS A 94 -0.92 11.31 17.48
CA CYS A 94 -2.16 10.76 18.02
C CYS A 94 -3.39 10.98 17.11
N TRP A 95 -3.40 12.02 16.27
CA TRP A 95 -4.48 12.30 15.32
C TRP A 95 -4.39 11.43 14.08
N GLN A 96 -3.18 11.15 13.62
CA GLN A 96 -2.94 10.22 12.52
C GLN A 96 -3.31 8.79 12.92
N GLN A 97 -3.00 8.40 14.16
CA GLN A 97 -3.42 7.12 14.72
C GLN A 97 -4.95 7.02 14.83
N GLU A 98 -5.61 8.07 15.32
CA GLU A 98 -7.08 8.11 15.44
C GLU A 98 -7.79 8.03 14.07
N ALA A 99 -7.29 8.74 13.06
CA ALA A 99 -7.83 8.69 11.71
C ALA A 99 -7.69 7.29 11.08
N LEU A 100 -6.55 6.63 11.33
CA LEU A 100 -6.29 5.25 10.92
C LEU A 100 -7.25 4.27 11.58
N ASP A 101 -7.43 4.40 12.90
CA ASP A 101 -8.31 3.53 13.68
C ASP A 101 -9.77 3.71 13.26
N GLN A 102 -10.20 4.94 12.98
CA GLN A 102 -11.54 5.23 12.48
C GLN A 102 -11.77 4.66 11.08
N LEU A 103 -10.80 4.76 10.17
CA LEU A 103 -10.92 4.21 8.82
C LEU A 103 -10.94 2.68 8.84
N ALA A 104 -10.11 2.05 9.68
CA ALA A 104 -10.13 0.62 9.91
C ALA A 104 -11.46 0.15 10.55
N LYS A 105 -12.00 0.94 11.47
CA LYS A 105 -13.30 0.70 12.12
C LYS A 105 -14.47 0.83 11.13
N GLU A 106 -14.50 1.86 10.30
CA GLU A 106 -15.53 2.04 9.27
C GLU A 106 -15.49 0.91 8.25
N LEU A 107 -14.30 0.48 7.81
CA LEU A 107 -14.13 -0.70 6.97
C LEU A 107 -14.67 -1.99 7.64
N LYS A 108 -14.55 -2.09 8.97
CA LYS A 108 -15.06 -3.22 9.76
C LYS A 108 -16.58 -3.14 9.99
N GLU A 109 -17.14 -1.95 10.09
CA GLU A 109 -18.54 -1.65 10.40
C GLU A 109 -19.44 -1.53 9.14
N MET A 110 -18.88 -1.40 7.93
CA MET A 110 -19.58 -1.43 6.63
C MET A 110 -20.20 -2.80 6.28
N LYS A 111 -20.96 -3.41 7.20
CA LYS A 111 -21.81 -4.57 6.95
C LYS A 111 -23.14 -4.23 6.27
N THR A 112 -23.58 -2.97 6.21
CA THR A 112 -24.87 -2.62 5.59
C THR A 112 -24.87 -1.24 4.95
N ALA A 113 -25.29 -1.22 3.68
CA ALA A 113 -25.63 -0.09 2.81
C ALA A 113 -24.46 0.68 2.14
N CYS A 114 -24.41 0.55 0.81
CA CYS A 114 -23.74 1.40 -0.17
C CYS A 114 -22.20 1.43 -0.17
N VAL A 115 -21.54 0.36 -0.63
CA VAL A 115 -20.49 0.45 -1.67
C VAL A 115 -20.37 -0.91 -2.36
N SER A 116 -20.88 -1.07 -3.58
CA SER A 116 -20.70 -2.32 -4.33
C SER A 116 -19.22 -2.55 -4.67
N ASP A 117 -18.48 -1.48 -4.97
CA ASP A 117 -17.16 -1.59 -5.59
C ASP A 117 -16.04 -1.74 -4.56
N LEU A 118 -16.08 -1.00 -3.44
CA LEU A 118 -15.18 -1.22 -2.30
C LEU A 118 -15.45 -2.56 -1.60
N ARG A 119 -16.71 -3.04 -1.56
CA ARG A 119 -17.04 -4.36 -0.97
C ARG A 119 -16.54 -5.51 -1.84
N ILE A 120 -16.60 -5.37 -3.17
CA ILE A 120 -16.03 -6.38 -4.09
C ILE A 120 -14.50 -6.41 -3.94
N MET A 121 -13.85 -5.25 -3.87
CA MET A 121 -12.40 -5.16 -3.60
C MET A 121 -12.04 -5.72 -2.22
N ALA A 122 -12.69 -5.30 -1.14
CA ALA A 122 -12.41 -5.82 0.20
C ALA A 122 -12.68 -7.34 0.33
N LYS A 123 -13.65 -7.89 -0.42
CA LYS A 123 -13.95 -9.32 -0.42
C LYS A 123 -12.91 -10.16 -1.15
N SER A 124 -12.28 -9.68 -2.23
CA SER A 124 -11.18 -10.41 -2.86
C SER A 124 -9.98 -10.50 -1.90
N TYR A 125 -9.68 -9.41 -1.19
CA TYR A 125 -8.60 -9.37 -0.20
C TYR A 125 -8.84 -10.28 1.01
N LEU A 126 -10.06 -10.31 1.56
CA LEU A 126 -10.38 -11.17 2.71
C LEU A 126 -10.37 -12.67 2.38
N LYS A 127 -10.60 -13.04 1.11
CA LYS A 127 -10.60 -14.44 0.68
C LYS A 127 -9.18 -15.01 0.66
N ILE A 128 -8.21 -14.23 0.15
CA ILE A 128 -6.78 -14.58 0.15
C ILE A 128 -6.26 -14.72 1.58
N THR A 129 -6.62 -13.80 2.48
CA THR A 129 -6.19 -13.91 3.88
C THR A 129 -6.81 -15.09 4.62
N LYS A 130 -8.02 -15.55 4.27
CA LYS A 130 -8.62 -16.71 4.96
C LYS A 130 -7.94 -18.01 4.52
N GLU A 131 -7.64 -18.16 3.23
CA GLU A 131 -6.91 -19.31 2.71
C GLU A 131 -5.43 -19.32 3.19
N ALA A 132 -4.80 -18.14 3.31
CA ALA A 132 -3.48 -18.00 3.92
C ALA A 132 -3.45 -18.22 5.45
N LEU A 133 -4.51 -17.82 6.18
CA LEU A 133 -4.64 -18.08 7.62
C LEU A 133 -4.89 -19.57 7.90
N TYR A 134 -5.59 -20.28 7.00
CA TYR A 134 -5.81 -21.72 7.13
C TYR A 134 -4.57 -22.57 6.79
N SER A 135 -3.65 -22.09 5.94
CA SER A 135 -2.37 -22.76 5.70
C SER A 135 -1.36 -22.52 6.82
N MET A 136 -1.40 -21.37 7.49
CA MET A 136 -0.51 -21.07 8.63
C MET A 136 -0.87 -21.86 9.91
N HIS A 137 -2.14 -22.20 10.13
CA HIS A 137 -2.54 -22.99 11.30
C HIS A 137 -2.33 -24.52 11.17
N LYS A 138 -1.81 -25.00 10.04
CA LYS A 138 -1.52 -26.43 9.85
C LYS A 138 -0.11 -26.85 10.27
N GLU A 139 0.81 -25.90 10.52
CA GLU A 139 2.18 -26.22 10.94
C GLU A 139 2.40 -26.18 12.46
N ASP A 140 1.51 -25.56 13.24
CA ASP A 140 1.68 -25.41 14.70
C ASP A 140 1.06 -26.53 15.56
N SER A 141 0.65 -27.66 14.96
CA SER A 141 0.02 -28.78 15.70
C SER A 141 0.87 -30.05 15.83
N VAL A 142 2.20 -29.96 15.65
CA VAL A 142 3.10 -31.10 15.90
C VAL A 142 4.28 -30.73 16.81
N ILE A 143 4.01 -30.26 18.03
CA ILE A 143 4.94 -30.47 19.16
C ILE A 143 4.12 -30.59 20.46
N TYR A 144 3.73 -31.82 20.81
CA TYR A 144 3.65 -32.30 22.19
C TYR A 144 4.01 -33.79 22.17
N GLN A 145 5.24 -34.09 22.57
CA GLN A 145 5.62 -35.37 23.17
C GLN A 145 6.12 -35.09 24.58
#